data_AF-A0A1H9E5A3-F1
#
_entry.id   AF-A0A1H9E5A3-F1
#
_cell.length_a   1.000
_cell.length_b   1.000
_cell.length_c   1.000
_cell.angle_alpha   90.00
_cell.angle_beta   90.00
_cell.angle_gamma   90.00
#
_symmetry.space_group_name_H-M   'P 1'
#
loop_
_entity.id
_entity.type
_entity.pdbx_description
1 polymer ?
#
loop_
_entity_poly.entity_id
_entity_poly.type
_entity_poly.pdbx_seq_one_letter_code
_entity_poly.pdbx_strand_id
1 'polypeptide(L)' 'MPRIGCGLAGGTWSRVEPLVAERLVERGVAVTVYDHGEG' A
#
# COMPACT_ATOMS: atom_id res chain seq x y z
N MET A 1 7.32 2.85 0.56
CA MET A 1 6.96 1.79 -0.42
C MET A 1 5.97 2.37 -1.42
N PRO A 2 5.91 1.87 -2.67
CA PRO A 2 4.90 2.32 -3.63
C PRO A 2 3.54 1.71 -3.29
N ARG A 3 2.49 2.13 -3.99
CA ARG A 3 1.17 1.48 -3.93
C ARG A 3 1.21 0.10 -4.60
N ILE A 4 1.80 -0.88 -3.90
CA ILE A 4 2.03 -2.25 -4.39
C ILE A 4 0.69 -2.91 -4.75
N GLY A 5 0.68 -3.67 -5.85
CA GLY A 5 -0.52 -4.36 -6.32
C GLY A 5 -1.56 -3.47 -6.98
N CYS A 6 -1.26 -2.18 -7.17
CA CYS A 6 -2.11 -1.24 -7.92
C CYS A 6 -1.57 -1.06 -9.36
N GLY A 7 -2.43 -0.69 -10.30
CA GLY A 7 -2.05 -0.47 -11.71
C GLY A 7 -2.19 -1.74 -12.57
N LEU A 8 -1.13 -2.16 -13.25
CA LEU A 8 -1.13 -3.27 -14.21
C LEU A 8 -1.60 -4.62 -13.63
N ALA A 9 -1.46 -4.83 -12.32
CA ALA A 9 -1.94 -6.02 -11.64
C ALA A 9 -3.47 -6.02 -11.39
N GLY A 10 -4.16 -4.92 -11.70
CA GLY A 10 -5.62 -4.78 -11.56
C GLY A 10 -6.12 -4.71 -10.11
N GLY A 11 -5.22 -4.69 -9.12
CA GLY A 11 -5.60 -4.47 -7.73
C GLY A 11 -5.85 -2.99 -7.45
N THR A 12 -6.63 -2.73 -6.40
CA THR A 12 -6.89 -1.37 -5.92
C THR A 12 -6.22 -1.17 -4.58
N TRP A 13 -5.73 0.05 -4.33
CA TRP A 13 -5.11 0.40 -3.07
C TRP A 13 -6.06 0.17 -1.89
N SER A 14 -7.36 0.40 -2.10
CA SER A 14 -8.42 0.14 -1.12
C SER A 14 -8.50 -1.31 -0.61
N ARG A 15 -7.96 -2.29 -1.35
CA ARG A 15 -7.85 -3.69 -0.89
C ARG A 15 -6.54 -3.98 -0.18
N VAL A 16 -5.48 -3.23 -0.49
CA VAL A 16 -4.12 -3.47 0.02
C VAL A 16 -3.88 -2.71 1.32
N GLU A 17 -4.38 -1.49 1.42
CA GLU A 17 -4.22 -0.62 2.60
C GLU A 17 -4.64 -1.29 3.92
N PRO A 18 -5.78 -2.00 4.03
CA PRO A 18 -6.16 -2.67 5.27
C PRO A 18 -5.15 -3.74 5.69
N LEU A 19 -4.59 -4.47 4.72
CA LEU A 19 -3.59 -5.51 4.99
C LEU A 19 -2.29 -4.91 5.53
N VAL A 20 -1.89 -3.75 5.00
CA VAL A 20 -0.72 -3.01 5.48
C VAL A 20 -0.95 -2.51 6.90
N ALA A 21 -2.14 -1.94 7.17
CA ALA A 21 -2.50 -1.44 8.50
C ALA A 21 -2.47 -2.57 9.55
N GLU A 22 -3.22 -3.65 9.33
CA GLU A 22 -3.36 -4.78 10.27
C GLU A 22 -2.04 -5.53 10.51
N ARG A 23 -1.21 -5.66 9.48
CA ARG A 23 -0.03 -6.54 9.55
C ARG A 23 1.26 -5.81 9.91
N LEU A 24 1.33 -4.50 9.68
CA LEU A 24 2.53 -3.70 9.93
C LEU A 24 2.27 -2.57 10.93
N VAL A 25 1.33 -1.68 10.62
CA VAL A 25 1.10 -0.46 11.42
C VAL A 25 0.62 -0.80 12.82
N GLU A 26 -0.37 -1.69 12.95
CA GLU A 26 -0.88 -2.15 14.26
C GLU A 26 0.20 -2.86 15.09
N ARG A 27 1.27 -3.34 14.46
CA ARG A 27 2.42 -3.96 15.13
C ARG A 27 3.54 -2.97 15.46
N GLY A 28 3.29 -1.66 15.27
CA GLY A 28 4.26 -0.60 15.56
C GLY A 28 5.30 -0.40 14.46
N VAL A 29 5.14 -1.00 13.29
CA VAL A 29 6.04 -0.79 12.15
C VAL A 29 5.59 0.47 11.41
N ALA A 30 6.43 1.51 11.45
CA ALA A 30 6.18 2.73 10.70
C ALA A 30 6.26 2.46 9.18
N VAL A 31 5.20 2.81 8.46
CA VAL A 31 5.11 2.65 7.00
C VAL A 31 4.94 4.02 6.36
N THR A 32 5.71 4.27 5.30
CA THR A 32 5.55 5.45 4.45
C THR A 32 5.24 5.00 3.04
N VAL A 33 4.12 5.47 2.50
CA VAL A 33 3.73 5.21 1.10
C VAL A 33 4.13 6.41 0.27
N TYR A 34 4.92 6.18 -0.78
CA TYR A 34 5.24 7.20 -1.76
C TYR A 34 4.37 7.01 -2.99
N ASP A 35 3.76 8.10 -3.44
CA ASP A 35 2.95 8.12 -4.64
C ASP A 35 3.80 8.63 -5.80
N HIS A 36 4.28 7.71 -6.62
CA HIS A 36 4.79 8.06 -7.94
C HIS A 36 3.59 7.92 -8.87
N GLY A 37 2.88 9.01 -9.13
CA GLY A 37 1.86 9.02 -10.18
C GLY A 37 2.47 8.49 -11.47
N GLU A 38 1.71 7.68 -12.23
CA GLU A 38 2.11 7.27 -13.57
C GLU A 38 2.31 8.55 -14.40
N GLY A 39 3.56 8.80 -14.80
CA GLY A 39 3.88 9.78 -15.82
C GLY A 39 3.47 9.30 -17.19
#